data_AF-A0A1I7BPP0-F1
#
_entry.id   AF-A0A1I7BPP0-F1
#
_cell.length_a   1.000
_cell.length_b   1.000
_cell.length_c   1.000
_cell.angle_alpha   90.00
_cell.angle_beta   90.00
_cell.angle_gamma   90.00
#
_symmetry.space_group_name_H-M   'P 1'
#
loop_
_entity.id
_entity.type
_entity.pdbx_description
1 polymer ?
#
loop_
_entity_poly.entity_id
_entity_poly.type
_entity_poly.pdbx_seq_one_letter_code
_entity_poly.pdbx_strand_id
1 'polypeptide(L)'
;MKTELTIPFEKLIEELIMADMKHNQLIIGLRNVDLHSDDHFLGIYDLITELVGVSKSDGLDRLSEVYFQFMGHGEEYPITHLGEELRPLAKECYQVIVEIAKELKGGKDE
;
A
#
# COMPACT_ATOMS: atom_id res chain seq x y z
N MET A 1 20.80 -2.37 -14.27
CA MET A 1 20.24 -3.43 -15.14
C MET A 1 18.74 -3.43 -14.91
N LYS A 2 17.90 -3.24 -15.93
CA LYS A 2 16.45 -3.41 -15.76
C LYS A 2 16.17 -4.90 -15.84
N THR A 3 15.85 -5.50 -14.71
CA THR A 3 15.40 -6.89 -14.65
C THR A 3 13.99 -6.95 -15.22
N GLU A 4 13.71 -7.93 -16.08
CA GLU A 4 12.34 -8.18 -16.53
C GLU A 4 11.48 -8.66 -15.35
N LEU A 5 10.25 -8.16 -15.27
CA LEU A 5 9.31 -8.61 -14.25
C LEU A 5 8.89 -10.05 -14.55
N THR A 6 9.01 -10.92 -13.55
CA THR A 6 8.57 -12.32 -13.63
C THR A 6 7.09 -12.50 -13.29
N ILE A 7 6.42 -11.43 -12.88
CA ILE A 7 5.00 -11.38 -12.51
C ILE A 7 4.30 -10.20 -13.20
N PRO A 8 2.96 -10.23 -13.37
CA PRO A 8 2.21 -9.09 -13.84
C PRO A 8 2.44 -7.84 -12.98
N PHE A 9 2.39 -6.66 -13.60
CA PHE A 9 2.61 -5.39 -12.91
C PHE A 9 1.61 -5.14 -11.77
N GLU A 10 0.33 -5.46 -12.00
CA GLU A 10 -0.69 -5.41 -10.95
C GLU A 10 -0.31 -6.27 -9.74
N LYS A 11 0.26 -7.45 -10.01
CA LYS A 11 0.65 -8.39 -8.97
C LYS A 11 1.82 -7.87 -8.16
N LEU A 12 2.78 -7.20 -8.82
CA LEU A 12 3.86 -6.53 -8.11
C LEU A 12 3.32 -5.49 -7.13
N ILE A 13 2.38 -4.64 -7.55
CA ILE A 13 1.81 -3.61 -6.68
C ILE A 13 1.02 -4.24 -5.52
N GLU A 14 0.20 -5.27 -5.78
CA GLU A 14 -0.48 -6.01 -4.71
C GLU A 14 0.50 -6.58 -3.68
N GLU A 15 1.62 -7.18 -4.12
CA GLU A 15 2.63 -7.74 -3.21
C GLU A 15 3.38 -6.65 -2.43
N LEU A 16 3.61 -5.48 -3.04
CA LEU A 16 4.17 -4.31 -2.33
C LEU A 16 3.22 -3.83 -1.24
N ILE A 17 1.93 -3.64 -1.56
CA ILE A 17 0.90 -3.24 -0.59
C ILE A 17 0.82 -4.26 0.55
N MET A 18 0.76 -5.56 0.23
CA MET A 18 0.69 -6.63 1.22
C MET A 18 1.92 -6.64 2.13
N ALA A 19 3.11 -6.38 1.59
CA ALA A 19 4.34 -6.30 2.38
C ALA A 19 4.30 -5.13 3.39
N ASP A 20 3.79 -3.97 2.98
CA ASP A 20 3.66 -2.81 3.88
C ASP A 20 2.59 -3.08 4.95
N MET A 21 1.43 -3.63 4.58
CA MET A 21 0.37 -4.00 5.52
C MET A 21 0.87 -4.99 6.57
N LYS A 22 1.61 -6.02 6.14
CA LYS A 22 2.21 -7.01 7.05
C LYS A 22 3.21 -6.36 8.01
N HIS A 23 4.04 -5.44 7.50
CA HIS A 23 4.96 -4.68 8.34
C HIS A 23 4.20 -3.88 9.39
N ASN A 24 3.17 -3.14 8.99
CA ASN A 24 2.33 -2.37 9.90
C ASN A 24 1.66 -3.25 10.98
N GLN A 25 1.07 -4.38 10.59
CA GLN A 25 0.49 -5.35 11.54
C GLN A 25 1.50 -5.81 12.59
N LEU A 26 2.77 -6.05 12.20
CA LEU A 26 3.81 -6.46 13.15
C LEU A 26 4.18 -5.34 14.12
N ILE A 27 4.32 -4.10 13.63
CA ILE A 27 4.59 -2.93 14.47
C ILE A 27 3.46 -2.75 15.50
N ILE A 28 2.20 -2.83 15.07
CA ILE A 28 1.04 -2.74 15.95
C ILE A 28 0.99 -3.90 16.95
N GLY A 29 1.26 -5.12 16.49
CA GLY A 29 1.33 -6.31 17.35
C GLY A 29 2.39 -6.18 18.45
N LEU A 30 3.56 -5.60 18.13
CA LEU A 30 4.60 -5.30 19.12
C LEU A 30 4.14 -4.25 20.13
N ARG A 31 3.52 -3.16 19.67
CA ARG A 31 2.96 -2.13 20.56
C ARG A 31 1.92 -2.70 21.53
N ASN A 32 1.08 -3.63 21.08
CA ASN A 32 0.07 -4.28 21.91
C ASN A 32 0.65 -5.17 23.03
N VAL A 33 1.95 -5.47 23.00
CA VAL A 33 2.67 -6.19 24.06
C VAL A 33 3.71 -5.31 24.75
N ASP A 34 3.53 -3.99 24.72
CA ASP A 34 4.42 -2.97 25.31
C ASP A 34 5.87 -3.02 24.79
N LEU A 35 6.05 -3.53 23.55
CA LEU A 35 7.32 -3.47 22.83
C LEU A 35 7.28 -2.34 21.81
N HIS A 36 8.02 -1.26 22.09
CA HIS A 36 8.17 -0.16 21.15
C HIS A 36 9.25 -0.48 20.12
N SER A 37 8.89 -0.45 18.85
CA SER A 37 9.83 -0.29 17.74
C SER A 37 9.80 1.16 17.28
N ASP A 38 10.91 1.65 16.72
CA ASP A 38 10.88 2.89 15.96
C ASP A 38 9.91 2.74 14.77
N ASP A 39 9.11 3.77 14.52
CA ASP A 39 8.13 3.81 13.43
C ASP A 39 8.83 3.99 12.09
N HIS A 40 9.45 2.91 11.61
CA HIS A 40 10.09 2.89 10.31
C HIS A 40 9.05 2.55 9.24
N PHE A 41 8.71 3.55 8.45
CA PHE A 41 7.96 3.36 7.21
C PHE A 41 8.87 2.75 6.15
N LEU A 42 8.38 1.74 5.42
CA LEU A 42 9.14 1.10 4.35
C LEU A 42 9.26 1.97 3.09
N GLY A 43 8.59 3.12 3.04
CA GLY A 43 8.54 4.00 1.86
C GLY A 43 7.80 3.37 0.68
N ILE A 44 7.03 2.30 0.91
CA ILE A 44 6.31 1.57 -0.14
C ILE A 44 5.18 2.42 -0.73
N TYR A 45 4.50 3.23 0.09
CA TYR A 45 3.53 4.21 -0.41
C TYR A 45 4.11 5.11 -1.51
N ASP A 46 5.26 5.73 -1.26
CA ASP A 46 5.92 6.62 -2.22
C ASP A 46 6.23 5.88 -3.53
N LEU A 47 6.79 4.66 -3.41
CA LEU A 47 7.03 3.78 -4.57
C LEU A 47 5.75 3.48 -5.35
N ILE A 48 4.65 3.14 -4.67
CA ILE A 48 3.38 2.84 -5.32
C ILE A 48 2.87 4.06 -6.07
N THR A 49 2.91 5.26 -5.48
CA THR A 49 2.44 6.49 -6.14
C THR A 49 3.19 6.77 -7.44
N GLU A 50 4.50 6.56 -7.46
CA GLU A 50 5.32 6.66 -8.67
C GLU A 50 4.96 5.59 -9.69
N LEU A 51 4.76 4.34 -9.26
CA LEU A 51 4.38 3.22 -10.12
C LEU A 51 3.00 3.40 -10.75
N VAL A 52 2.04 3.99 -10.04
CA VAL A 52 0.73 4.35 -10.59
C VAL A 52 0.73 5.70 -11.30
N GLY A 53 1.90 6.36 -11.42
CA GLY A 53 2.11 7.56 -12.22
C GLY A 53 1.45 8.83 -11.67
N VAL A 54 1.26 8.93 -10.35
CA VAL A 54 0.77 10.14 -9.68
C VAL A 54 1.98 11.00 -9.32
N SER A 55 1.97 12.28 -9.74
CA SER A 55 3.08 13.18 -9.42
C SER A 55 2.89 13.84 -8.05
N LYS A 56 3.97 14.30 -7.42
CA LYS A 56 3.92 14.89 -6.07
C LYS A 56 3.06 16.16 -5.94
N SER A 57 2.66 16.76 -7.06
CA SER A 57 1.75 17.92 -7.11
C SER A 57 0.27 17.55 -7.18
N ASP A 58 -0.07 16.27 -7.33
CA ASP A 58 -1.42 15.81 -7.64
C ASP A 58 -2.11 15.20 -6.42
N GLY A 59 -2.96 15.95 -5.72
CA GLY A 59 -3.98 15.41 -4.79
C GLY A 59 -3.52 14.29 -3.84
N LEU A 60 -2.24 14.28 -3.43
CA LEU A 60 -1.62 13.20 -2.67
C LEU A 60 -2.32 12.96 -1.34
N ASP A 61 -2.96 13.98 -0.78
CA ASP A 61 -3.70 13.91 0.47
C ASP A 61 -4.82 12.85 0.39
N ARG A 62 -5.62 12.83 -0.69
CA ARG A 62 -6.69 11.84 -0.85
C ARG A 62 -6.14 10.43 -1.05
N LEU A 63 -5.08 10.28 -1.84
CA LEU A 63 -4.50 8.97 -2.13
C LEU A 63 -3.79 8.39 -0.89
N SER A 64 -3.09 9.23 -0.13
CA SER A 64 -2.46 8.85 1.14
C SER A 64 -3.49 8.51 2.21
N GLU A 65 -4.55 9.30 2.35
CA GLU A 65 -5.63 9.03 3.30
C GLU A 65 -6.25 7.65 3.05
N VAL A 66 -6.62 7.37 1.80
CA VAL A 66 -7.20 6.07 1.43
C VAL A 66 -6.21 4.94 1.65
N TYR A 67 -4.94 5.13 1.26
CA TYR A 67 -3.89 4.13 1.50
C TYR A 67 -3.77 3.79 2.98
N PHE A 68 -3.66 4.80 3.84
CA PHE A 68 -3.48 4.61 5.28
C PHE A 68 -4.74 4.06 5.96
N GLN A 69 -5.95 4.33 5.45
CA GLN A 69 -7.16 3.66 5.89
C GLN A 69 -7.09 2.15 5.65
N PHE A 70 -6.67 1.72 4.46
CA PHE A 70 -6.43 0.30 4.17
C PHE A 70 -5.35 -0.30 5.08
N MET A 71 -4.28 0.45 5.38
CA MET A 71 -3.25 -0.01 6.32
C MET A 71 -3.80 -0.25 7.73
N GLY A 72 -4.71 0.62 8.20
CA GLY A 72 -5.40 0.48 9.47
C GLY A 72 -6.32 -0.74 9.51
N HIS A 73 -7.09 -1.00 8.45
CA HIS A 73 -7.92 -2.21 8.35
C HIS A 73 -7.13 -3.52 8.37
N GLY A 74 -5.81 -3.47 8.11
CA GLY A 74 -4.93 -4.61 8.28
C GLY A 74 -5.04 -5.22 9.68
N GLU A 75 -5.31 -4.45 10.72
CA GLU A 75 -5.48 -4.94 12.10
C GLU A 75 -6.66 -5.91 12.28
N GLU A 76 -7.65 -5.86 11.39
CA GLU A 76 -8.83 -6.72 11.43
C GLU A 76 -8.55 -8.14 10.92
N TYR A 77 -7.39 -8.34 10.29
CA TYR A 77 -6.97 -9.63 9.72
C TYR A 77 -6.02 -10.38 10.67
N PRO A 78 -6.07 -11.72 10.70
CA PRO A 78 -5.11 -12.51 11.47
C PRO A 78 -3.67 -12.28 11.03
N ILE A 79 -2.75 -12.18 12.00
CA ILE A 79 -1.31 -12.15 11.72
C ILE A 79 -0.85 -13.57 11.39
N THR A 80 -0.36 -13.77 10.16
CA THR A 80 0.23 -15.05 9.71
C THR A 80 1.68 -14.87 9.29
N HIS A 81 2.43 -15.97 9.18
CA HIS A 81 3.83 -15.91 8.79
C HIS A 81 4.04 -15.33 7.38
N LEU A 82 3.12 -15.58 6.44
CA LEU A 82 3.23 -15.12 5.05
C LEU A 82 2.32 -13.92 4.73
N GLY A 83 1.39 -13.55 5.61
CA GLY A 83 0.45 -12.45 5.38
C GLY A 83 -0.63 -12.79 4.34
N GLU A 84 -0.87 -14.07 4.06
CA GLU A 84 -1.80 -14.55 3.04
C GLU A 84 -3.24 -14.05 3.25
N GLU A 85 -3.63 -13.83 4.51
CA GLU A 85 -4.95 -13.31 4.89
C GLU A 85 -5.15 -11.85 4.45
N LEU A 86 -4.07 -11.08 4.27
CA LEU A 86 -4.13 -9.68 3.80
C LEU A 86 -4.37 -9.57 2.29
N ARG A 87 -4.29 -10.67 1.55
CA ARG A 87 -4.37 -10.66 0.08
C ARG A 87 -5.66 -10.02 -0.46
N PRO A 88 -6.87 -10.28 0.10
CA PRO A 88 -8.08 -9.59 -0.34
C PRO A 88 -7.99 -8.08 -0.13
N LEU A 89 -7.49 -7.64 1.03
CA LEU A 89 -7.35 -6.24 1.40
C LEU A 89 -6.35 -5.51 0.50
N ALA A 90 -5.19 -6.13 0.23
CA ALA A 90 -4.18 -5.59 -0.66
C ALA A 90 -4.69 -5.42 -2.10
N LYS A 91 -5.51 -6.36 -2.58
CA LYS A 91 -6.14 -6.29 -3.89
C LYS A 91 -7.17 -5.16 -3.98
N GLU A 92 -8.01 -5.02 -2.95
CA GLU A 92 -8.99 -3.93 -2.89
C GLU A 92 -8.29 -2.56 -2.84
N CYS A 93 -7.27 -2.44 -1.99
CA CYS A 93 -6.42 -1.26 -1.90
C CYS A 93 -5.82 -0.89 -3.28
N TYR A 94 -5.24 -1.86 -4.00
CA TYR A 94 -4.73 -1.65 -5.36
C TYR A 94 -5.80 -1.11 -6.31
N GLN A 95 -6.99 -1.73 -6.32
CA GLN A 95 -8.10 -1.31 -7.19
C GLN A 95 -8.50 0.14 -6.91
N VAL A 96 -8.67 0.51 -5.64
CA VAL A 96 -9.05 1.86 -5.24
C VAL A 96 -7.96 2.87 -5.59
N ILE A 97 -6.68 2.58 -5.32
CA ILE A 97 -5.56 3.45 -5.69
C ILE A 97 -5.54 3.71 -7.19
N VAL A 98 -5.73 2.67 -8.00
CA VAL A 98 -5.72 2.80 -9.47
C VAL A 98 -6.88 3.68 -9.96
N GLU A 99 -8.07 3.53 -9.39
CA GLU A 99 -9.20 4.41 -9.74
C GLU A 99 -8.93 5.87 -9.35
N ILE A 100 -8.46 6.13 -8.13
CA ILE A 100 -8.08 7.48 -7.70
C ILE A 100 -6.98 8.05 -8.59
N ALA A 101 -5.96 7.26 -8.92
CA ALA A 101 -4.87 7.68 -9.80
C ALA A 101 -5.36 8.03 -11.21
N LYS A 102 -6.37 7.31 -11.74
CA LYS A 102 -7.01 7.64 -13.01
C LYS A 102 -7.78 8.95 -12.92
N GLU A 103 -8.56 9.17 -11.87
CA GLU A 103 -9.31 10.42 -11.63
C GLU A 103 -8.36 11.64 -11.58
N LEU A 104 -7.26 11.52 -10.81
CA LEU A 104 -6.26 12.58 -10.67
C LEU A 104 -5.53 12.91 -11.98
N LYS A 105 -5.41 11.93 -12.88
CA LYS A 105 -4.85 12.13 -14.22
C LYS A 105 -5.87 12.69 -15.21
N GLY A 106 -7.11 12.20 -15.17
CA GLY A 106 -8.18 12.58 -16.10
C GLY A 106 -8.71 14.00 -15.87
N GLY A 107 -8.59 14.54 -14.65
CA GLY A 107 -8.92 15.94 -14.37
C GLY A 107 -7.94 16.98 -14.94
N LYS A 108 -7.00 16.59 -15.80
CA LYS A 108 -6.00 17.48 -16.44
C LYS A 108 -6.32 17.81 -17.91
N ASP A 109 -7.39 17.23 -18.48
CA ASP A 109 -7.80 17.42 -19.87
C ASP A 109 -9.04 18.32 -20.05
N GLU A 110 -9.51 18.99 -18.99
CA GLU A 110 -10.55 20.05 -19.03
C GLU A 110 -9.97 21.42 -18.66
#